data_AF-A0A2V5TS18-F1
#
_entry.id   AF-A0A2V5TS18-F1
#
_cell.length_a   1.000
_cell.length_b   1.000
_cell.length_c   1.000
_cell.angle_alpha   90.00
_cell.angle_beta   90.00
_cell.angle_gamma   90.00
#
_symmetry.space_group_name_H-M   'P 1'
#
loop_
_entity.id
_entity.type
_entity.pdbx_description
1 polymer ?
#
loop_
_entity_poly.entity_id
_entity_poly.type
_entity_poly.pdbx_seq_one_letter_code
_entity_poly.pdbx_strand_id
1 'polypeptide(L)'
;MPVRLVVANYGAGQGGLSGNVSVLLGKGDGTFRPSVNFDAGIHPYSVVAGDFNQDGKPDLAVANAGSANISVLLGKGDGAFQSAFNYALESPPNSIVVADFNGDHAPDLVAGGAKVSLLLANSDGTFRAPFNYAAGMGAASVASVDFNRLKLLWATSTARQD
;
A
#
# COMPACT_ATOMS: atom_id res chain seq x y z
N MET A 1 13.80 -11.68 -11.09
CA MET A 1 14.10 -11.24 -9.70
C MET A 1 13.46 -12.24 -8.74
N PRO A 2 14.04 -12.52 -7.55
CA PRO A 2 13.38 -13.39 -6.58
C PRO A 2 12.05 -12.79 -6.15
N VAL A 3 11.01 -13.62 -6.06
CA VAL A 3 9.70 -13.23 -5.52
C VAL A 3 9.90 -12.77 -4.07
N ARG A 4 9.19 -11.71 -3.66
CA ARG A 4 9.24 -11.18 -2.30
C ARG A 4 7.86 -11.33 -1.66
N LEU A 5 7.82 -11.91 -0.48
CA LEU A 5 6.64 -11.90 0.38
C LEU A 5 6.87 -10.87 1.48
N VAL A 6 5.84 -10.07 1.76
CA VAL A 6 5.84 -9.07 2.83
C VAL A 6 4.66 -9.35 3.75
N VAL A 7 4.91 -9.32 5.06
CA VAL A 7 3.92 -9.63 6.10
C VAL A 7 3.91 -8.50 7.11
N ALA A 8 2.73 -7.94 7.39
CA ALA A 8 2.52 -7.02 8.49
C ALA A 8 2.36 -7.80 9.81
N ASN A 9 3.16 -7.47 10.83
CA ASN A 9 3.17 -8.17 12.10
C ASN A 9 2.72 -7.24 13.23
N TYR A 10 1.55 -7.54 13.81
CA TYR A 10 0.87 -6.74 14.84
C TYR A 10 1.76 -6.35 16.04
N GLY A 11 2.73 -7.19 16.41
CA GLY A 11 3.58 -7.04 17.61
C GLY A 11 2.96 -7.74 18.82
N ALA A 12 3.68 -8.67 19.45
CA ALA A 12 3.17 -9.41 20.62
C ALA A 12 3.44 -8.63 21.91
N GLY A 13 2.39 -8.41 22.71
CA GLY A 13 2.47 -7.68 23.98
C GLY A 13 3.32 -8.38 25.02
N GLN A 14 4.39 -7.71 25.45
CA GLN A 14 4.82 -7.46 26.84
C GLN A 14 5.87 -6.33 26.77
N GLY A 15 5.42 -5.07 26.80
CA GLY A 15 6.29 -3.88 26.92
C GLY A 15 6.67 -3.14 25.63
N GLY A 16 6.38 -3.66 24.44
CA GLY A 16 6.59 -2.97 23.15
C GLY A 16 5.31 -2.94 22.33
N LEU A 17 4.70 -1.77 22.17
CA LEU A 17 3.52 -1.57 21.31
C LEU A 17 3.88 -1.53 19.81
N SER A 18 5.17 -1.50 19.46
CA SER A 18 5.66 -1.44 18.09
C SER A 18 5.53 -2.78 17.37
N GLY A 19 4.90 -2.78 16.19
CA GLY A 19 4.94 -3.85 15.21
C GLY A 19 5.96 -3.58 14.09
N ASN A 20 6.08 -4.54 13.18
CA ASN A 20 7.05 -4.51 12.09
C ASN A 20 6.47 -5.15 10.80
N VAL A 21 7.24 -5.07 9.72
CA VAL A 21 7.02 -5.89 8.52
C VAL A 21 8.13 -6.91 8.37
N SER A 22 7.78 -8.16 8.08
CA SER A 22 8.72 -9.21 7.70
C SER A 22 8.80 -9.31 6.19
N VAL A 23 10.03 -9.35 5.67
CA VAL A 23 10.32 -9.51 4.24
C VAL A 23 11.00 -10.86 4.03
N LEU A 24 10.40 -11.70 3.19
CA LEU A 24 10.88 -13.04 2.88
C LEU A 24 11.24 -13.12 1.40
N LEU A 25 12.51 -13.41 1.12
CA LEU A 25 13.01 -13.55 -0.24
C LEU A 25 12.87 -15.00 -0.72
N GLY A 26 12.19 -15.20 -1.85
CA GLY A 26 12.01 -16.50 -2.46
C GLY A 26 13.31 -17.07 -3.01
N LYS A 27 13.52 -18.39 -2.83
CA LYS A 27 14.67 -19.10 -3.38
C LYS A 27 14.47 -19.57 -4.83
N GLY A 28 13.24 -19.48 -5.35
CA GLY A 28 12.86 -19.96 -6.68
C GLY A 28 12.34 -21.40 -6.71
N ASP A 29 12.34 -22.10 -5.58
CA ASP A 29 11.87 -23.48 -5.41
C ASP A 29 10.52 -23.57 -4.65
N GLY A 30 9.82 -22.44 -4.52
CA GLY A 30 8.61 -22.32 -3.70
C GLY A 30 8.88 -22.13 -2.20
N THR A 31 10.14 -22.09 -1.77
CA THR A 31 10.52 -21.78 -0.37
C THR A 31 11.08 -20.37 -0.22
N PHE A 32 11.12 -19.90 1.03
CA PHE A 32 11.66 -18.61 1.40
C PHE A 32 12.97 -18.73 2.19
N ARG A 33 13.80 -17.71 2.09
CA ARG A 33 14.92 -17.46 3.01
C ARG A 33 14.36 -16.97 4.37
N PRO A 34 15.17 -17.01 5.44
CA PRO A 34 14.79 -16.38 6.71
C PRO A 34 14.34 -14.93 6.50
N SER A 35 13.31 -14.52 7.25
CA SER A 35 12.76 -13.17 7.17
C SER A 35 13.73 -12.13 7.69
N VAL A 36 13.73 -10.95 7.07
CA VAL A 36 14.31 -9.73 7.63
C VAL A 36 13.17 -8.83 8.07
N ASN A 37 13.27 -8.24 9.27
CA ASN A 37 12.23 -7.40 9.84
C ASN A 37 12.61 -5.93 9.76
N PHE A 38 11.62 -5.08 9.47
CA PHE A 38 11.76 -3.63 9.44
C PHE A 38 10.68 -2.99 10.28
N ASP A 39 11.06 -2.02 11.11
CA ASP A 39 10.11 -1.31 11.96
C ASP A 39 9.09 -0.55 11.11
N ALA A 40 7.83 -0.61 11.52
CA ALA A 40 6.74 0.12 10.87
C ALA A 40 6.12 1.10 11.88
N GLY A 41 5.07 0.68 12.57
CA GLY A 41 4.37 1.45 13.59
C GLY A 41 3.66 0.56 14.60
N ILE A 42 2.69 1.10 15.33
CA ILE A 42 1.99 0.36 16.39
C ILE A 42 0.81 -0.41 15.81
N HIS A 43 0.78 -1.72 16.03
CA HIS A 43 -0.26 -2.63 15.51
C HIS A 43 -0.50 -2.46 14.00
N PRO A 44 0.43 -2.89 13.13
CA PRO A 44 0.21 -2.93 11.69
C PRO A 44 -0.82 -4.00 11.32
N TYR A 45 -1.77 -3.64 10.46
CA TYR A 45 -2.88 -4.52 10.02
C TYR A 45 -2.77 -4.91 8.55
N SER A 46 -2.26 -4.02 7.71
CA SER A 46 -2.22 -4.21 6.26
C SER A 46 -0.94 -3.61 5.69
N VAL A 47 -0.42 -4.22 4.63
CA VAL A 47 0.74 -3.75 3.89
C VAL A 47 0.49 -3.88 2.39
N VAL A 48 0.91 -2.88 1.63
CA VAL A 48 0.94 -2.90 0.16
C VAL A 48 2.35 -2.57 -0.32
N ALA A 49 2.68 -3.05 -1.52
CA ALA A 49 3.91 -2.72 -2.23
C ALA A 49 3.61 -1.87 -3.46
N GLY A 50 4.49 -0.93 -3.76
CA GLY A 50 4.43 -0.03 -4.92
C GLY A 50 5.80 0.53 -5.23
N ASP A 51 5.93 1.31 -6.30
CA ASP A 51 7.14 2.11 -6.59
C ASP A 51 6.76 3.58 -6.41
N PHE A 52 6.82 4.06 -5.17
CA PHE A 52 6.27 5.36 -4.76
C PHE A 52 7.21 6.52 -5.09
N ASN A 53 8.48 6.23 -5.35
CA ASN A 53 9.50 7.20 -5.76
C ASN A 53 9.97 7.03 -7.21
N GLN A 54 9.35 6.12 -7.97
CA GLN A 54 9.63 5.85 -9.38
C GLN A 54 11.09 5.46 -9.67
N ASP A 55 11.77 4.82 -8.71
CA ASP A 55 13.17 4.39 -8.85
C ASP A 55 13.32 2.95 -9.36
N GLY A 56 12.20 2.28 -9.64
CA GLY A 56 12.14 0.90 -10.13
C GLY A 56 12.31 -0.16 -9.05
N LYS A 57 12.35 0.23 -7.76
CA LYS A 57 12.48 -0.71 -6.64
C LYS A 57 11.16 -0.77 -5.86
N PRO A 58 10.77 -1.96 -5.36
CA PRO A 58 9.58 -2.06 -4.53
C PRO A 58 9.76 -1.34 -3.18
N ASP A 59 8.89 -0.40 -2.92
CA ASP A 59 8.61 0.28 -1.65
C ASP A 59 7.42 -0.37 -0.93
N LEU A 60 7.22 -0.02 0.33
CA LEU A 60 6.11 -0.51 1.14
C LEU A 60 5.33 0.63 1.78
N ALA A 61 4.01 0.46 1.87
CA ALA A 61 3.15 1.28 2.71
C ALA A 61 2.39 0.38 3.69
N VAL A 62 2.43 0.73 4.98
CA VAL A 62 1.91 -0.08 6.08
C VAL A 62 0.85 0.71 6.83
N ALA A 63 -0.35 0.16 6.94
CA ALA A 63 -1.43 0.70 7.74
C ALA A 63 -1.26 0.26 9.20
N ASN A 64 -0.95 1.21 10.09
CA ASN A 64 -0.79 0.94 11.52
C ASN A 64 -2.02 1.46 12.29
N ALA A 65 -2.87 0.54 12.71
CA ALA A 65 -4.12 0.86 13.40
C ALA A 65 -3.85 1.51 14.77
N GLY A 66 -2.87 0.99 15.51
CA GLY A 66 -2.63 1.43 16.89
C GLY A 66 -1.95 2.80 17.00
N SER A 67 -1.19 3.22 15.99
CA SER A 67 -0.64 4.58 15.88
C SER A 67 -1.45 5.50 14.97
N ALA A 68 -2.58 5.03 14.43
CA ALA A 68 -3.45 5.76 13.51
C ALA A 68 -2.68 6.47 12.38
N ASN A 69 -1.78 5.76 11.69
CA ASN A 69 -0.95 6.32 10.64
C ASN A 69 -0.64 5.30 9.54
N ILE A 70 -0.10 5.79 8.43
CA ILE A 70 0.56 4.99 7.39
C ILE A 70 2.06 5.20 7.49
N SER A 71 2.83 4.12 7.54
CA SER A 71 4.28 4.13 7.42
C SER A 71 4.68 3.81 5.99
N VAL A 72 5.50 4.65 5.35
CA VAL A 72 6.08 4.42 4.02
C VAL A 72 7.56 4.09 4.18
N LEU A 73 7.98 2.94 3.64
CA LEU A 73 9.35 2.45 3.68
C LEU A 73 9.86 2.35 2.24
N LEU A 74 10.85 3.18 1.89
CA LEU A 74 11.45 3.15 0.55
C LEU A 74 12.46 2.02 0.41
N GLY A 75 12.36 1.27 -0.68
CA GLY A 75 13.17 0.11 -0.99
C GLY A 75 14.58 0.49 -1.42
N LYS A 76 15.57 -0.26 -0.95
CA LYS A 76 16.97 -0.14 -1.41
C LYS A 76 17.28 -1.04 -2.61
N GLY A 77 16.36 -1.93 -2.96
CA GLY A 77 16.45 -2.81 -4.14
C GLY A 77 17.06 -4.18 -3.84
N ASP A 78 17.72 -4.34 -2.71
CA ASP A 78 18.34 -5.59 -2.23
C ASP A 78 17.46 -6.37 -1.23
N GLY A 79 16.26 -5.86 -0.95
CA GLY A 79 15.36 -6.40 0.06
C GLY A 79 15.46 -5.67 1.41
N ALA A 80 16.35 -4.68 1.53
CA ALA A 80 16.37 -3.73 2.64
C ALA A 80 15.54 -2.48 2.34
N PHE A 81 15.17 -1.78 3.41
CA PHE A 81 14.38 -0.56 3.37
C PHE A 81 15.07 0.58 4.12
N GLN A 82 14.69 1.81 3.78
CA GLN A 82 15.00 3.01 4.55
C GLN A 82 14.12 3.08 5.81
N SER A 83 14.45 4.00 6.72
CA SER A 83 13.59 4.30 7.88
C SER A 83 12.21 4.78 7.41
N ALA A 84 11.17 4.36 8.11
CA ALA A 84 9.80 4.69 7.76
C ALA A 84 9.53 6.20 7.87
N PHE A 85 8.84 6.75 6.87
CA PHE A 85 8.20 8.05 6.96
C PHE A 85 6.72 7.87 7.31
N ASN A 86 6.20 8.65 8.25
CA ASN A 86 4.87 8.42 8.84
C ASN A 86 3.87 9.53 8.48
N TYR A 87 2.69 9.12 8.01
CA TYR A 87 1.56 10.00 7.69
C TYR A 87 0.41 9.75 8.66
N ALA A 88 0.16 10.70 9.56
CA ALA A 88 -0.92 10.61 10.53
C ALA A 88 -2.29 10.66 9.87
N LEU A 89 -3.21 9.80 10.31
CA LEU A 89 -4.61 9.78 9.89
C LEU A 89 -5.52 10.25 11.02
N GLU A 90 -6.75 10.60 10.68
CA GLU A 90 -7.78 10.97 11.66
C GLU A 90 -8.46 9.75 12.31
N SER A 91 -8.25 8.55 11.77
CA SER A 91 -8.80 7.32 12.33
C SER A 91 -7.87 6.12 12.07
N PRO A 92 -7.86 5.12 12.97
CA PRO A 92 -7.13 3.87 12.76
C PRO A 92 -7.45 3.21 11.41
N PRO A 93 -6.43 2.98 10.56
CA PRO A 93 -6.63 2.24 9.32
C PRO A 93 -6.57 0.73 9.57
N ASN A 94 -7.50 0.00 8.96
CA ASN A 94 -7.54 -1.47 8.98
C ASN A 94 -7.04 -2.08 7.65
N SER A 95 -7.11 -1.31 6.57
CA SER A 95 -6.76 -1.74 5.22
C SER A 95 -6.15 -0.59 4.43
N ILE A 96 -5.34 -0.93 3.42
CA ILE A 96 -4.73 0.04 2.51
C ILE A 96 -4.69 -0.54 1.09
N VAL A 97 -4.89 0.31 0.10
CA VAL A 97 -4.73 -0.01 -1.32
C VAL A 97 -3.85 1.02 -2.02
N VAL A 98 -3.25 0.60 -3.12
CA VAL A 98 -2.45 1.42 -4.01
C VAL A 98 -3.11 1.47 -5.40
N ALA A 99 -3.20 2.67 -5.97
CA ALA A 99 -3.59 2.90 -7.36
C ALA A 99 -3.23 4.34 -7.75
N ASP A 100 -3.21 4.65 -9.04
CA ASP A 100 -3.20 6.05 -9.51
C ASP A 100 -4.63 6.59 -9.43
N PHE A 101 -4.94 7.41 -8.42
CA PHE A 101 -6.30 7.92 -8.19
C PHE A 101 -6.54 9.28 -8.82
N ASN A 102 -5.49 10.02 -9.15
CA ASN A 102 -5.58 11.37 -9.69
C ASN A 102 -5.19 11.46 -11.19
N GLY A 103 -4.69 10.37 -11.79
CA GLY A 103 -4.30 10.25 -13.19
C GLY A 103 -2.91 10.82 -13.51
N ASP A 104 -2.03 10.99 -12.52
CA ASP A 104 -0.69 11.55 -12.69
C ASP A 104 0.41 10.49 -12.88
N HIS A 105 0.03 9.21 -12.94
CA HIS A 105 0.91 8.05 -13.05
C HIS A 105 1.83 7.80 -11.84
N ALA A 106 1.62 8.50 -10.72
CA ALA A 106 2.23 8.19 -9.43
C ALA A 106 1.30 7.26 -8.63
N PRO A 107 1.83 6.19 -7.99
CA PRO A 107 0.98 5.34 -7.17
C PRO A 107 0.57 6.06 -5.87
N ASP A 108 -0.71 6.43 -5.79
CA ASP A 108 -1.34 7.00 -4.61
C ASP A 108 -1.76 5.91 -3.61
N LEU A 109 -2.07 6.31 -2.37
CA LEU A 109 -2.51 5.41 -1.31
C LEU A 109 -3.92 5.77 -0.82
N VAL A 110 -4.75 4.77 -0.60
CA VAL A 110 -6.02 4.92 0.11
C VAL A 110 -6.06 3.98 1.30
N ALA A 111 -6.28 4.53 2.49
CA ALA A 111 -6.51 3.75 3.70
C ALA A 111 -7.98 3.72 4.09
N GLY A 112 -8.45 2.54 4.48
CA GLY A 112 -9.81 2.31 4.98
C GLY A 112 -9.84 2.07 6.49
N GLY A 113 -10.71 2.79 7.18
CA GLY A 113 -11.00 2.62 8.61
C GLY A 113 -12.38 3.20 8.94
N ALA A 114 -12.49 4.02 9.99
CA ALA A 114 -13.73 4.77 10.24
C ALA A 114 -13.99 5.84 9.16
N LYS A 115 -12.92 6.32 8.51
CA LYS A 115 -12.95 7.16 7.31
C LYS A 115 -12.15 6.49 6.19
N VAL A 116 -12.35 6.97 4.97
CA VAL A 116 -11.45 6.67 3.86
C VAL A 116 -10.49 7.84 3.70
N SER A 117 -9.19 7.59 3.81
CA SER A 117 -8.15 8.61 3.72
C SER A 117 -7.33 8.40 2.44
N LEU A 118 -7.31 9.39 1.55
CA LEU A 118 -6.53 9.42 0.31
C LEU A 118 -5.25 10.21 0.54
N LEU A 119 -4.10 9.62 0.20
CA LEU A 119 -2.80 10.25 0.20
C LEU A 119 -2.30 10.27 -1.24
N LEU A 120 -2.18 11.48 -1.80
CA LEU A 120 -1.66 11.67 -3.15
C LEU A 120 -0.13 11.68 -3.12
N ALA A 121 0.49 10.92 -4.01
CA ALA A 121 1.94 10.84 -4.16
C ALA A 121 2.51 12.15 -4.74
N ASN A 122 3.76 12.45 -4.38
CA ASN A 122 4.55 13.53 -4.98
C ASN A 122 5.61 13.00 -5.97
N SER A 123 5.60 11.69 -6.25
CA SER A 123 6.55 10.97 -7.11
C SER A 123 8.01 10.95 -6.62
N ASP A 124 8.27 11.32 -5.38
CA ASP A 124 9.60 11.29 -4.74
C ASP A 124 9.64 10.35 -3.52
N GLY A 125 8.64 9.49 -3.37
CA GLY A 125 8.46 8.63 -2.20
C GLY A 125 7.75 9.32 -1.04
N THR A 126 7.36 10.59 -1.19
CA THR A 126 6.54 11.30 -0.22
C THR A 126 5.10 11.46 -0.71
N PHE A 127 4.20 11.71 0.25
CA PHE A 127 2.78 11.94 0.02
C PHE A 127 2.34 13.26 0.62
N ARG A 128 1.26 13.82 0.07
CA ARG A 128 0.58 14.99 0.62
C ARG A 128 -0.14 14.63 1.91
N ALA A 129 -0.57 15.67 2.64
CA ALA A 129 -1.46 15.49 3.78
C ALA A 129 -2.73 14.72 3.37
N PRO A 130 -3.23 13.78 4.18
CA PRO A 130 -4.38 12.96 3.81
C PRO A 130 -5.66 13.77 3.60
N PHE A 131 -6.40 13.45 2.54
CA PHE A 131 -7.76 13.92 2.30
C PHE A 131 -8.76 12.87 2.77
N ASN A 132 -9.70 13.26 3.63
CA ASN A 132 -10.64 12.33 4.26
C ASN A 132 -12.02 12.38 3.61
N TYR A 133 -12.56 11.21 3.32
CA TYR A 133 -13.90 11.01 2.78
C TYR A 133 -14.74 10.22 3.78
N ALA A 134 -16.01 10.58 3.88
CA ALA A 134 -16.98 9.77 4.60
C ALA A 134 -17.23 8.48 3.80
N ALA A 135 -16.91 7.34 4.40
CA ALA A 135 -17.49 6.06 4.02
C ALA A 135 -18.49 5.66 5.11
N GLY A 136 -19.31 4.63 4.85
CA GLY A 136 -20.19 4.07 5.87
C GLY A 136 -19.45 3.73 7.17
N MET A 137 -20.18 3.51 8.26
CA MET A 137 -19.54 3.23 9.55
C MET A 137 -18.68 1.96 9.47
N GLY A 138 -17.37 2.12 9.71
CA GLY A 138 -16.42 1.01 9.87
C GLY A 138 -16.05 0.30 8.57
N ALA A 139 -15.40 0.99 7.62
CA ALA A 139 -14.83 0.34 6.46
C ALA A 139 -13.82 -0.74 6.91
N ALA A 140 -14.19 -2.01 6.69
CA ALA A 140 -13.37 -3.15 7.09
C ALA A 140 -12.25 -3.44 6.07
N SER A 141 -12.49 -3.16 4.80
CA SER A 141 -11.54 -3.35 3.71
C SER A 141 -11.78 -2.30 2.63
N VAL A 142 -10.72 -1.87 1.96
CA VAL A 142 -10.76 -1.08 0.72
C VAL A 142 -10.25 -1.93 -0.46
N ALA A 143 -10.75 -1.63 -1.66
CA ALA A 143 -10.32 -2.23 -2.93
C ALA A 143 -10.32 -1.14 -4.00
N SER A 144 -9.34 -1.17 -4.92
CA SER A 144 -9.31 -0.29 -6.10
C SER A 144 -9.69 -1.09 -7.35
N VAL A 145 -10.47 -0.48 -8.24
CA VAL A 145 -10.88 -1.07 -9.52
C VAL A 145 -11.16 0.04 -10.53
N ASP A 146 -10.65 -0.11 -11.75
CA ASP A 146 -10.95 0.78 -12.87
C ASP A 146 -12.18 0.29 -13.64
N PHE A 147 -13.31 0.98 -13.49
CA PHE A 147 -14.54 0.69 -14.23
C PHE A 147 -14.60 1.34 -15.62
N ASN A 148 -13.68 2.26 -15.94
CA ASN A 148 -13.70 3.01 -17.20
C ASN A 148 -13.12 2.23 -18.37
N ARG A 149 -12.39 1.14 -18.10
CA ARG A 149 -11.92 0.17 -19.12
C ARG A 149 -13.02 -0.72 -19.72
N LEU A 150 -14.27 -0.60 -19.31
CA LEU A 150 -15.39 -1.41 -19.84
C LEU A 150 -15.95 -0.94 -21.21
N LYS A 151 -15.34 0.06 -21.87
CA LYS A 151 -15.82 0.61 -23.17
C LYS A 151 -15.22 0.01 -24.44
N LEU A 152 -14.52 -1.13 -24.40
CA LEU A 152 -14.03 -1.80 -25.62
C LEU A 152 -14.53 -3.25 -25.72
N LEU A 153 -15.76 -3.47 -26.19
CA LEU A 153 -16.09 -4.78 -26.80
C LEU A 153 -17.26 -4.84 -27.80
N TRP A 154 -17.79 -3.73 -28.34
CA TRP A 154 -18.84 -3.86 -29.38
C TRP A 154 -18.86 -2.84 -30.52
N ALA A 155 -17.85 -1.98 -30.67
CA ALA A 155 -17.77 -1.09 -31.82
C ALA A 155 -17.05 -1.72 -33.03
N THR A 156 -17.46 -2.93 -33.46
CA THR A 156 -17.22 -3.40 -34.84
C THR A 156 -18.38 -4.27 -35.31
N SER A 157 -19.39 -3.63 -35.91
CA SER A 157 -20.17 -4.29 -36.96
C SER A 157 -20.43 -3.28 -38.07
N THR A 158 -19.57 -3.38 -39.07
CA THR A 158 -19.75 -3.10 -40.50
C THR A 158 -21.13 -2.61 -40.94
N ALA A 159 -21.19 -1.41 -41.53
CA ALA A 159 -22.10 -1.07 -42.61
C ALA A 159 -21.51 0.06 -43.46
N ARG A 160 -20.54 -0.29 -44.31
CA ARG A 160 -20.53 0.22 -45.69
C ARG A 160 -21.00 -0.95 -46.55
N GLN A 161 -22.20 -0.81 -47.09
CA GLN A 161 -22.57 -1.33 -48.40
C GLN A 161 -23.51 -0.27 -49.00
N ASP A 162 -23.03 0.26 -50.12
CA ASP A 162 -23.71 1.01 -51.19
C ASP A 162 -24.32 2.37 -50.84
#